data_AF-A0A944IUU1-F1
#
_entry.id   AF-A0A944IUU1-F1
#
_cell.length_a   1.000
_cell.length_b   1.000
_cell.length_c   1.000
_cell.angle_alpha   90.00
_cell.angle_beta   90.00
_cell.angle_gamma   90.00
#
_symmetry.space_group_name_H-M   'P 1'
#
loop_
_entity.id
_entity.type
_entity.pdbx_description
1 polymer ?
#
loop_
_entity_poly.entity_id
_entity_poly.type
_entity_poly.pdbx_seq_one_letter_code
_entity_poly.pdbx_strand_id
1 'polypeptide(L)'
;MSSVDPWRWERACTRLVTVVADRTQAESGWYSHCKHVLEWFLAYNGIEAERAREIVESAVGGRFGSWIEPDVAVVDVVSSRFARTVGGNR
;
A
#
# COMPACT_ATOMS: atom_id res chain seq x y z
N MET A 1 1.62 -10.22 23.38
CA MET A 1 2.17 -9.80 22.08
C MET A 1 1.20 -10.21 20.98
N SER A 2 0.27 -9.33 20.61
CA SER A 2 -0.66 -9.60 19.51
C SER A 2 0.15 -9.92 18.25
N SER A 3 -0.16 -11.05 17.62
CA SER A 3 0.24 -11.27 16.24
C SER A 3 -0.25 -10.07 15.46
N VAL A 4 0.61 -9.49 14.64
CA VAL A 4 0.18 -8.48 13.71
C VAL A 4 -0.76 -9.20 12.72
N ASP A 5 -2.09 -9.05 12.88
CA ASP A 5 -3.08 -9.66 12.00
C ASP A 5 -2.82 -9.20 10.55
N PRO A 6 -2.31 -10.07 9.67
CA PRO A 6 -1.96 -9.68 8.30
C PRO A 6 -3.18 -9.13 7.55
N TRP A 7 -4.34 -9.68 7.86
CA TRP A 7 -5.63 -9.29 7.33
C TRP A 7 -5.96 -7.80 7.49
N ARG A 8 -5.58 -7.17 8.62
CA ARG A 8 -5.89 -5.74 8.84
C ARG A 8 -5.07 -4.84 7.91
N TRP A 9 -3.82 -5.22 7.62
CA TRP A 9 -2.93 -4.51 6.72
C TRP A 9 -3.32 -4.72 5.26
N GLU A 10 -3.74 -5.94 4.91
CA GLU A 10 -4.35 -6.24 3.61
C GLU A 10 -5.57 -5.35 3.38
N ARG A 11 -6.56 -5.39 4.30
CA ARG A 11 -7.79 -4.58 4.21
C ARG A 11 -7.50 -3.09 4.13
N ALA A 12 -6.58 -2.57 4.94
CA ALA A 12 -6.23 -1.16 4.92
C ALA A 12 -5.57 -0.76 3.60
N CYS A 13 -4.63 -1.57 3.10
CA CYS A 13 -3.97 -1.32 1.81
C CYS A 13 -4.98 -1.31 0.66
N THR A 14 -5.83 -2.34 0.56
CA THR A 14 -6.90 -2.40 -0.45
C THR A 14 -7.76 -1.13 -0.40
N ARG A 15 -8.24 -0.75 0.79
CA ARG A 15 -9.11 0.42 0.95
C ARG A 15 -8.44 1.72 0.54
N LEU A 16 -7.19 1.93 0.95
CA LEU A 16 -6.44 3.16 0.64
C LEU A 16 -6.13 3.26 -0.85
N VAL A 17 -5.70 2.16 -1.48
CA VAL A 17 -5.44 2.11 -2.93
C VAL A 17 -6.72 2.43 -3.71
N THR A 18 -7.85 1.80 -3.37
CA THR A 18 -9.14 2.06 -4.04
C THR A 18 -9.59 3.51 -3.86
N VAL A 19 -9.50 4.06 -2.64
CA VAL A 19 -9.91 5.46 -2.39
C VAL A 19 -9.02 6.46 -3.12
N VAL A 20 -7.70 6.21 -3.20
CA VAL A 20 -6.79 7.06 -3.96
C VAL A 20 -7.12 6.99 -5.45
N ALA A 21 -7.23 5.78 -6.01
CA ALA A 21 -7.56 5.59 -7.42
C ALA A 21 -8.88 6.28 -7.80
N ASP A 22 -9.93 6.11 -6.99
CA ASP A 22 -11.23 6.77 -7.17
C ASP A 22 -11.09 8.31 -7.09
N ARG A 23 -10.44 8.85 -6.06
CA ARG A 23 -10.34 10.31 -5.90
C ARG A 23 -9.47 11.01 -6.93
N THR A 24 -8.45 10.33 -7.44
CA THR A 24 -7.56 10.88 -8.48
C THR A 24 -7.98 10.46 -9.88
N GLN A 25 -9.06 9.67 -10.02
CA GLN A 25 -9.50 9.06 -11.28
C GLN A 25 -8.36 8.29 -11.99
N ALA A 26 -7.41 7.75 -11.21
CA ALA A 26 -6.16 7.16 -11.69
C ALA A 26 -5.38 8.02 -12.73
N GLU A 27 -5.52 9.35 -12.68
CA GLU A 27 -4.84 10.30 -13.56
C GLU A 27 -3.45 10.72 -13.03
N SER A 28 -2.90 11.83 -13.51
CA SER A 28 -1.51 12.23 -13.23
C SER A 28 -1.20 12.24 -11.74
N GLY A 29 -0.12 11.56 -11.36
CA GLY A 29 0.36 11.56 -9.99
C GLY A 29 -0.43 10.67 -9.03
N TRP A 30 -1.44 9.92 -9.48
CA TRP A 30 -2.16 8.99 -8.60
C TRP A 30 -1.24 7.95 -7.97
N TYR A 31 -0.27 7.46 -8.74
CA TYR A 31 0.67 6.43 -8.30
C TYR A 31 1.61 6.95 -7.20
N SER A 32 2.17 8.16 -7.35
CA SER A 32 3.00 8.77 -6.31
C SER A 32 2.17 9.18 -5.08
N HIS A 33 0.94 9.66 -5.29
CA HIS A 33 0.02 9.97 -4.21
C HIS A 33 -0.36 8.71 -3.41
N CYS A 34 -0.61 7.59 -4.08
CA CYS A 34 -0.91 6.31 -3.46
C CYS A 34 0.24 5.84 -2.56
N LYS A 35 1.49 5.97 -3.03
CA LYS A 35 2.67 5.65 -2.22
C LYS A 35 2.75 6.52 -0.97
N HIS A 36 2.60 7.84 -1.09
CA HIS A 36 2.62 8.75 0.06
C HIS A 36 1.53 8.43 1.10
N VAL A 37 0.32 8.10 0.65
CA VAL A 37 -0.78 7.73 1.57
C VAL A 37 -0.47 6.44 2.33
N LEU A 38 0.13 5.44 1.66
CA LEU A 38 0.53 4.19 2.30
C LEU A 38 1.70 4.39 3.28
N GLU A 39 2.70 5.19 2.92
CA GLU A 39 3.82 5.57 3.80
C GLU A 39 3.31 6.30 5.05
N TRP A 40 2.44 7.29 4.87
CA TRP A 40 1.78 8.01 5.97
C TRP A 40 1.01 7.06 6.89
N PHE A 41 0.26 6.12 6.32
CA PHE A 41 -0.51 5.16 7.09
C PHE A 41 0.38 4.24 7.94
N LEU A 42 1.50 3.78 7.40
CA LEU A 42 2.48 2.97 8.14
C LEU A 42 3.11 3.80 9.29
N ALA A 43 3.51 5.03 9.01
CA ALA A 43 4.05 5.94 10.02
C ALA A 43 3.04 6.24 11.15
N TYR A 44 1.77 6.47 10.80
CA TYR A 44 0.68 6.64 11.77
C TYR A 44 0.51 5.43 12.70
N ASN A 45 0.83 4.23 12.22
CA ASN A 45 0.80 3.00 13.02
C ASN A 45 2.15 2.65 13.67
N GLY A 46 3.10 3.60 13.71
CA GLY A 46 4.36 3.47 14.44
C GLY A 46 5.48 2.75 13.69
N ILE A 47 5.41 2.64 12.37
CA ILE A 47 6.52 2.13 11.55
C ILE A 47 7.41 3.30 11.14
N GLU A 48 8.71 3.18 11.41
CA GLU A 48 9.71 4.20 11.07
C GLU A 48 9.65 4.60 9.59
N ALA A 49 9.82 5.88 9.29
CA ALA A 49 9.60 6.44 7.96
C ALA A 49 10.43 5.77 6.86
N GLU A 50 11.71 5.49 7.13
CA GLU A 50 12.58 4.80 6.17
C GLU A 50 12.07 3.38 5.89
N ARG A 51 11.65 2.67 6.95
CA ARG A 51 11.09 1.32 6.82
C ARG A 51 9.73 1.34 6.11
N ALA A 52 8.92 2.36 6.34
CA ALA A 52 7.65 2.54 5.65
C ALA A 52 7.86 2.70 4.14
N ARG A 53 8.86 3.50 3.74
CA ARG A 53 9.29 3.68 2.35
C ARG A 53 9.73 2.36 1.72
N GLU A 54 10.59 1.59 2.40
CA GLU A 54 11.03 0.27 1.93
C GLU A 54 9.87 -0.71 1.72
N ILE A 55 8.91 -0.75 2.67
CA ILE A 55 7.72 -1.59 2.60
C ILE A 55 6.88 -1.23 1.38
N VAL A 56 6.65 0.07 1.17
CA VAL A 56 5.82 0.58 0.07
C VAL A 56 6.50 0.35 -1.28
N GLU A 57 7.79 0.63 -1.42
CA GLU A 57 8.54 0.33 -2.65
C GLU A 57 8.53 -1.17 -2.96
N SER A 58 8.72 -2.02 -1.96
CA SER A 58 8.69 -3.47 -2.14
C SER A 58 7.31 -4.01 -2.54
N ALA A 59 6.23 -3.46 -1.98
CA ALA A 59 4.86 -3.91 -2.23
C ALA A 59 4.24 -3.32 -3.50
N VAL A 60 4.50 -2.04 -3.79
CA VAL A 60 3.83 -1.26 -4.83
C VAL A 60 4.72 -1.03 -6.06
N GLY A 61 6.04 -0.94 -5.86
CA GLY A 61 7.02 -0.56 -6.87
C GLY A 61 6.85 -1.29 -8.21
N GLY A 62 6.48 -0.53 -9.25
CA GLY A 62 6.40 -0.97 -10.64
C GLY A 62 5.19 -1.84 -10.98
N ARG A 63 4.23 -2.02 -10.06
CA ARG A 63 3.09 -2.93 -10.26
C ARG A 63 1.82 -2.26 -10.75
N PHE A 64 1.65 -0.99 -10.42
CA PHE A 64 0.59 -0.20 -11.00
C PHE A 64 1.05 0.37 -12.35
N GLY A 65 0.19 0.28 -13.35
CA GLY A 65 0.37 1.01 -14.59
C GLY A 65 0.28 2.51 -14.32
N SER A 66 1.14 3.31 -14.96
CA SER A 66 0.93 4.77 -14.96
C SER A 66 -0.33 5.07 -15.80
N TRP A 67 -1.20 5.96 -15.31
CA TRP A 67 -2.40 6.45 -16.03
C TRP A 67 -3.50 5.42 -16.30
N ILE A 68 -3.56 4.34 -15.51
CA ILE A 68 -4.59 3.31 -15.65
C ILE A 68 -5.11 2.97 -14.26
N GLU A 69 -6.43 2.84 -14.13
CA GLU A 69 -7.07 2.34 -12.91
C GLU A 69 -6.52 0.94 -12.57
N PRO A 70 -6.10 0.68 -11.33
CA PRO A 70 -5.56 -0.62 -10.97
C PRO A 70 -6.65 -1.69 -11.02
N ASP A 71 -6.39 -2.77 -11.77
CA ASP A 71 -7.23 -3.97 -11.76
C ASP A 71 -7.31 -4.54 -10.33
N VAL A 72 -8.49 -5.06 -9.95
CA VAL A 72 -8.74 -5.72 -8.67
C VAL A 72 -7.67 -6.77 -8.35
N ALA A 73 -7.24 -7.56 -9.34
CA ALA A 73 -6.20 -8.57 -9.16
C ALA A 73 -4.83 -7.95 -8.80
N VAL A 74 -4.52 -6.76 -9.33
CA VAL A 74 -3.29 -6.03 -8.98
C VAL A 74 -3.38 -5.51 -7.54
N VAL A 75 -4.53 -4.98 -7.13
CA VAL A 75 -4.77 -4.51 -5.76
C VAL A 75 -4.65 -5.66 -4.74
N ASP A 76 -5.15 -6.84 -5.06
CA ASP A 76 -5.03 -8.04 -4.21
C ASP A 76 -3.57 -8.48 -4.04
N VAL A 77 -2.79 -8.49 -5.12
CA VAL A 77 -1.35 -8.83 -5.06
C VAL A 77 -0.58 -7.81 -4.22
N VAL A 78 -0.86 -6.51 -4.42
CA VAL A 78 -0.20 -5.42 -3.69
C VAL A 78 -0.55 -5.48 -2.20
N SER A 79 -1.83 -5.60 -1.85
CA SER A 79 -2.29 -5.65 -0.46
C SER A 79 -1.73 -6.86 0.29
N SER A 80 -1.68 -8.02 -0.36
CA SER A 80 -1.13 -9.22 0.26
C SER A 80 0.39 -9.16 0.45
N ARG A 81 1.13 -8.55 -0.50
CA ARG A 81 2.56 -8.26 -0.33
C ARG A 81 2.79 -7.27 0.80
N PHE A 82 2.00 -6.19 0.84
CA PHE A 82 2.09 -5.16 1.85
C PHE A 82 1.96 -5.77 3.27
N ALA A 83 0.92 -6.57 3.51
CA ALA A 83 0.75 -7.24 4.80
C ALA A 83 1.90 -8.19 5.16
N ARG A 84 2.40 -8.97 4.19
CA ARG A 84 3.56 -9.85 4.42
C ARG A 84 4.82 -9.07 4.76
N THR A 85 5.11 -7.97 4.08
CA THR A 85 6.31 -7.18 4.34
C THR A 85 6.24 -6.46 5.70
N VAL A 86 5.04 -6.07 6.14
CA VAL A 86 4.81 -5.54 7.50
C VAL A 86 4.99 -6.63 8.56
N GLY A 87 4.45 -7.84 8.34
CA GLY A 87 4.50 -8.94 9.31
C GLY A 87 5.79 -9.77 9.33
N GLY A 88 6.59 -9.74 8.25
CA GLY A 88 7.67 -10.68 7.98
C GLY A 88 9.05 -10.34 8.55
N ASN A 89 9.20 -9.27 9.32
CA ASN A 89 10.49 -8.95 9.96
C ASN A 89 10.23 -8.34 11.35
N ARG A 90 10.27 -9.20 12.37
CA ARG A 90 10.63 -8.82 13.75
C ARG A 90 12.13 -8.96 13.92
#